data_AF-A0A2Z4YXD1-F1
#
_entry.id   AF-A0A2Z4YXD1-F1
#
_cell.length_a   1.000
_cell.length_b   1.000
_cell.length_c   1.000
_cell.angle_alpha   90.00
_cell.angle_beta   90.00
_cell.angle_gamma   90.00
#
_symmetry.space_group_name_H-M   'P 1'
#
loop_
_entity.id
_entity.type
_entity.pdbx_description
1 polymer ?
#
loop_
_entity_poly.entity_id
_entity_poly.type
_entity_poly.pdbx_seq_one_letter_code
_entity_poly.pdbx_strand_id
1 'polypeptide(L)' 'MFNISLLTNYLRNTSFALLPEAYTPFDPIIDLVKLLPIIPVLFFLLAFIWQASVSFR' A
#
# COMPACT_ATOMS: atom_id res chain seq x y z
N MET A 1 36.06 7.49 8.45
CA MET A 1 35.11 6.93 9.44
C MET A 1 33.72 7.02 8.84
N PHE A 2 32.97 5.91 8.77
CA PHE A 2 31.64 5.90 8.18
C PHE A 2 30.67 6.66 9.11
N ASN A 3 29.99 7.68 8.60
CA ASN A 3 29.12 8.52 9.41
C ASN A 3 27.76 7.85 9.60
N ILE A 4 27.59 7.19 10.75
CA ILE A 4 26.36 6.49 11.14
C ILE A 4 25.13 7.41 11.13
N SER A 5 25.27 8.70 11.43
CA SER A 5 24.13 9.65 11.38
C SER A 5 23.57 9.84 9.97
N LEU A 6 24.43 9.86 8.95
CA LEU A 6 24.02 9.96 7.55
C LEU A 6 23.28 8.69 7.09
N LEU A 7 23.75 7.51 7.51
CA LEU A 7 23.07 6.24 7.24
C LEU A 7 21.69 6.19 7.90
N THR A 8 21.59 6.62 9.17
CA THR A 8 20.29 6.66 9.86
C THR A 8 19.32 7.64 9.22
N ASN A 9 19.79 8.76 8.66
CA ASN A 9 18.94 9.72 7.96
C ASN A 9 18.49 9.19 6.59
N TYR A 10 19.35 8.46 5.87
CA TYR A 10 18.98 7.80 4.63
C TYR A 10 17.91 6.71 4.84
N LEU A 11 18.07 5.88 5.88
CA LEU A 11 17.10 4.84 6.26
C LEU A 11 15.81 5.41 6.90
N ARG A 12 15.86 6.63 7.47
CA ARG A 12 14.66 7.31 7.98
C ARG A 12 13.87 7.98 6.84
N ASN A 13 14.57 8.49 5.82
CA ASN A 13 13.97 9.12 4.64
C ASN A 13 13.46 8.11 3.60
N THR A 14 13.67 6.81 3.79
CA THR A 14 12.86 5.78 3.13
C THR A 14 11.48 5.74 3.79
N SER A 15 10.75 6.83 3.57
CA SER A 15 9.42 7.09 4.06
C SER A 15 8.44 6.11 3.44
N PHE A 16 7.98 5.12 4.19
CA PHE A 16 6.72 4.46 3.88
C PHE A 16 5.58 5.37 4.39
N ALA A 17 5.04 6.16 3.46
CA ALA A 17 3.70 6.77 3.50
C ALA A 17 3.34 7.70 4.68
N LEU A 18 4.09 8.80 4.84
CA LEU A 18 3.46 10.02 5.37
C LEU A 18 2.79 10.74 4.20
N LEU A 19 1.47 10.90 4.28
CA LEU A 19 0.72 11.64 3.29
C LEU A 19 1.12 13.12 3.33
N PRO A 20 1.30 13.78 2.18
CA PRO A 20 1.43 15.24 2.14
C PRO A 20 0.21 15.90 2.81
N GLU A 21 0.38 17.06 3.44
CA GLU A 21 -0.66 17.78 4.20
C GLU A 21 -1.97 18.02 3.43
N ALA A 22 -1.91 18.08 2.10
CA ALA A 22 -3.10 18.16 1.23
C ALA A 22 -3.99 16.91 1.24
N TYR A 23 -3.47 15.77 1.67
CA TYR A 23 -4.17 14.48 1.69
C TYR A 23 -4.61 14.02 3.09
N THR A 24 -4.26 14.77 4.13
CA THR A 24 -4.72 14.56 5.51
C THR A 24 -6.24 14.41 5.67
N PRO A 25 -7.12 15.16 4.96
CA PRO A 25 -8.56 14.92 5.07
C PRO A 25 -9.02 13.58 4.47
N PHE A 26 -8.19 12.96 3.62
CA PHE A 26 -8.46 11.65 3.03
C PHE A 26 -7.79 10.50 3.80
N ASP A 27 -7.14 10.78 4.94
CA ASP A 27 -6.56 9.79 5.83
C ASP A 27 -7.45 8.54 6.07
N PRO A 28 -8.78 8.64 6.31
CA PRO A 28 -9.61 7.44 6.49
C PRO A 28 -9.83 6.61 5.22
N ILE A 29 -9.78 7.23 4.03
CA ILE A 29 -9.84 6.51 2.74
C ILE A 29 -8.47 5.90 2.43
N ILE A 30 -7.40 6.62 2.76
CA ILE A 30 -6.05 6.10 2.61
C ILE A 30 -5.75 5.02 3.64
N ASP A 31 -6.41 4.93 4.79
CA ASP A 31 -6.31 3.76 5.67
C ASP A 31 -6.81 2.48 4.99
N LEU A 32 -7.82 2.57 4.11
CA LEU A 32 -8.19 1.48 3.20
C LEU A 32 -7.10 1.24 2.14
N VAL A 33 -6.46 2.30 1.65
CA VAL A 33 -5.31 2.20 0.72
C VAL A 33 -4.08 1.63 1.41
N LYS A 34 -3.81 1.86 2.70
CA LYS A 34 -2.69 1.31 3.48
C LYS A 34 -2.73 -0.22 3.57
N LEU A 35 -3.87 -0.83 3.22
CA LEU A 35 -3.94 -2.23 2.83
C LEU A 35 -3.31 -2.51 1.44
N LEU A 36 -2.45 -1.64 0.92
CA LEU A 36 -1.65 -1.80 -0.31
C LEU A 36 -1.15 -3.24 -0.53
N PRO A 37 -0.73 -4.00 0.51
CA PRO A 37 -0.29 -5.38 0.33
C PRO A 37 -1.40 -6.40 0.00
N ILE A 38 -2.67 -6.13 0.33
CA ILE A 38 -3.79 -7.08 0.13
C ILE A 38 -4.40 -6.99 -1.27
N ILE A 39 -4.18 -5.89 -1.99
CA ILE A 39 -4.78 -5.64 -3.32
C ILE A 39 -4.54 -6.81 -4.29
N PRO A 40 -3.32 -7.39 -4.40
CA PRO A 40 -3.09 -8.56 -5.26
C PRO A 40 -3.98 -9.77 -4.90
N VAL A 41 -4.26 -9.98 -3.60
CA VAL A 41 -5.13 -11.07 -3.12
C VAL A 41 -6.58 -10.81 -3.49
N LEU A 42 -7.04 -9.55 -3.41
CA LEU A 42 -8.39 -9.17 -3.83
C LEU A 42 -8.61 -9.42 -5.33
N PHE A 43 -7.62 -9.09 -6.18
CA PHE A 43 -7.69 -9.40 -7.61
C PHE A 43 -7.68 -10.90 -7.90
N PHE A 44 -6.90 -11.67 -7.14
CA PHE A 44 -6.93 -13.13 -7.23
C PHE A 44 -8.32 -13.69 -6.89
N LEU A 45 -8.94 -13.24 -5.80
CA LEU A 45 -10.30 -13.64 -5.43
C LEU A 45 -11.34 -13.17 -6.45
N LEU A 46 -11.18 -11.98 -7.02
CA LEU A 46 -12.05 -11.45 -8.06
C LEU A 46 -12.06 -12.33 -9.31
N ALA A 47 -10.93 -12.97 -9.65
CA ALA A 47 -10.88 -13.92 -10.77
C ALA A 47 -11.81 -15.13 -10.55
N PHE A 48 -11.93 -15.63 -9.32
CA PHE A 48 -12.90 -16.70 -8.99
C PHE A 48 -14.34 -16.22 -9.01
N ILE A 49 -14.60 -14.99 -8.55
CA ILE A 49 -15.92 -14.38 -8.63
C ILE A 49 -16.34 -14.23 -10.10
N TRP A 50 -15.42 -13.76 -10.95
CA TRP A 50 -15.66 -13.64 -12.38
C TRP A 50 -15.95 -14.99 -13.03
N GLN A 51 -15.13 -16.00 -12.75
CA GLN A 51 -15.35 -17.35 -13.25
C GLN A 51 -16.67 -17.96 -12.74
N ALA A 52 -17.01 -17.76 -11.47
CA ALA A 52 -18.30 -18.18 -10.92
C ALA A 52 -19.49 -17.49 -11.62
N SER A 53 -19.36 -16.20 -11.97
CA SER A 53 -20.39 -15.45 -12.68
C SER A 53 -20.67 -15.96 -14.09
N VAL A 54 -19.70 -16.63 -14.73
CA VAL A 54 -19.87 -17.27 -16.05
C VAL A 54 -19.98 -18.79 -15.96
N SER A 55 -20.23 -19.34 -14.77
CA SER A 55 -20.39 -20.77 -14.48
C SER A 55 -19.16 -21.64 -14.75
N PHE A 56 -17.94 -21.10 -14.61
CA PHE A 56 -16.69 -21.83 -14.85
C PHE A 56 -16.65 -22.52 -16.22
N ARG A 57 -17.15 -21.82 -17.24
CA ARG A 57 -17.07 -22.24 -18.64
C ARG A 57 -15.66 -22.09 -19.20
#